data_AF-A0AAU7APW0-F1
#
_entry.id   AF-A0AAU7APW0-F1
#
_cell.length_a   1.000
_cell.length_b   1.000
_cell.length_c   1.000
_cell.angle_alpha   90.00
_cell.angle_beta   90.00
_cell.angle_gamma   90.00
#
_symmetry.space_group_name_H-M   'P 1'
#
loop_
_entity.id
_entity.type
_entity.pdbx_description
1 polymer ?
#
loop_
_entity_poly.entity_id
_entity_poly.type
_entity_poly.pdbx_seq_one_letter_code
_entity_poly.pdbx_strand_id
1 'polypeptide(L)'
;MADKQITVAVPEDRVPEFYAWFAAFLAADRGDDVAGLRGPGFGPGARGGGPGFRPGGGRGDGPGGFTRGRGRGGRGMHPDAEPWTGADTEEAAWLLGKLAPPARALFDLLAGAPGERFSGNDIAARLGLDKGAHGVAGILAWPGRYCRKLDRELPILTDGREDGGTDYYMDPEVAALFAPVVPPPAAAD
;
A
#
# COMPACT_ATOMS: atom_id res chain seq x y z
N MET A 1 -0.19 19.65 24.30
CA MET A 1 -1.46 19.67 23.53
C MET A 1 -2.00 18.25 23.55
N ALA A 2 -3.29 18.05 23.81
CA ALA A 2 -3.86 16.70 23.94
C ALA A 2 -4.10 16.08 22.56
N ASP A 3 -3.51 14.91 22.32
CA ASP A 3 -3.76 14.09 21.13
C ASP A 3 -5.24 13.71 21.06
N LYS A 4 -5.95 14.21 20.03
CA LYS A 4 -7.32 13.79 19.74
C LYS A 4 -7.26 12.46 19.01
N GLN A 5 -7.39 11.36 19.77
CA GLN A 5 -7.72 10.08 19.17
C GLN A 5 -9.12 10.16 18.56
N ILE A 6 -9.18 10.17 17.23
CA ILE A 6 -10.41 10.04 16.46
C ILE A 6 -10.59 8.55 16.17
N THR A 7 -11.28 7.84 17.06
CA THR A 7 -11.70 6.45 16.83
C THR A 7 -13.15 6.47 16.32
N VAL A 8 -13.33 6.29 15.02
CA VAL A 8 -14.67 6.06 14.44
C VAL A 8 -14.94 4.56 14.50
N ALA A 9 -15.94 4.16 15.28
CA ALA A 9 -16.41 2.78 15.28
C ALA A 9 -17.07 2.48 13.92
N VAL A 10 -16.44 1.61 13.14
CA VAL A 10 -17.04 1.10 11.90
C VAL A 10 -17.98 -0.04 12.29
N PRO A 11 -19.28 0.04 11.97
CA PRO A 11 -20.21 -1.05 12.26
C PRO A 11 -19.75 -2.35 11.57
N GLU A 12 -19.76 -3.46 12.30
CA GLU A 12 -19.23 -4.76 11.82
C GLU A 12 -19.95 -5.28 10.57
N ASP A 13 -21.23 -4.96 10.41
CA ASP A 13 -22.04 -5.26 9.24
C ASP A 13 -21.61 -4.50 7.97
N ARG A 14 -20.90 -3.38 8.13
CA ARG A 14 -20.39 -2.56 7.02
C ARG A 14 -18.99 -2.98 6.58
N VAL A 15 -18.32 -3.85 7.37
CA VAL A 15 -16.96 -4.33 7.08
C VAL A 15 -16.92 -5.19 5.80
N PRO A 16 -17.83 -6.15 5.56
CA PRO A 16 -17.88 -6.88 4.30
C PRO A 16 -18.08 -5.98 3.08
N GLU A 17 -18.88 -4.92 3.22
CA GLU A 17 -19.18 -3.97 2.15
C GLU A 17 -17.99 -3.06 1.85
N PHE A 18 -17.25 -2.65 2.89
CA PHE A 18 -15.96 -1.99 2.74
C PHE A 18 -14.99 -2.88 1.97
N TYR A 19 -14.87 -4.17 2.32
CA TYR A 19 -13.96 -5.08 1.62
C TYR A 19 -14.40 -5.41 0.19
N ALA A 20 -15.71 -5.51 -0.07
CA ALA A 20 -16.24 -5.70 -1.42
C ALA A 20 -15.99 -4.46 -2.30
N TRP A 21 -16.23 -3.26 -1.76
CA TRP A 21 -15.87 -2.01 -2.43
C TRP A 21 -14.36 -1.88 -2.62
N PHE A 22 -13.55 -2.22 -1.61
CA PHE A 22 -12.10 -2.15 -1.66
C PHE A 22 -11.52 -3.15 -2.67
N ALA A 23 -12.08 -4.37 -2.76
CA ALA A 23 -11.71 -5.34 -3.77
C ALA A 23 -12.07 -4.86 -5.19
N ALA A 24 -13.27 -4.29 -5.38
CA ALA A 24 -13.67 -3.69 -6.65
C ALA A 24 -12.79 -2.47 -7.01
N PHE A 25 -12.40 -1.67 -6.02
CA PHE A 25 -11.49 -0.54 -6.16
C PHE A 25 -10.07 -0.98 -6.55
N LEU A 26 -9.58 -2.10 -5.99
CA LEU A 26 -8.29 -2.69 -6.36
C LEU A 26 -8.29 -3.31 -7.75
N ALA A 27 -9.45 -3.79 -8.22
CA ALA A 27 -9.62 -4.41 -9.53
C ALA A 27 -9.91 -3.43 -10.68
N ALA A 28 -10.10 -2.14 -10.39
CA ALA A 28 -10.43 -1.11 -11.38
C ALA A 28 -9.19 -0.59 -12.12
N ASP A 29 -9.31 -0.37 -13.44
CA ASP A 29 -8.22 0.09 -14.31
C ASP A 29 -8.11 1.62 -14.37
N ARG A 30 -7.03 2.13 -14.98
CA ARG A 30 -6.75 3.57 -15.15
C ARG A 30 -7.94 4.27 -15.85
N GLY A 31 -8.64 5.13 -15.11
CA GLY A 31 -9.73 5.96 -15.64
C GLY A 31 -11.12 5.56 -15.18
N ASP A 32 -11.27 4.47 -14.44
CA ASP A 32 -12.58 4.08 -13.89
C ASP A 32 -13.03 5.06 -12.80
N ASP A 33 -14.18 5.69 -13.02
CA ASP A 33 -14.86 6.56 -12.07
C ASP A 33 -15.45 5.74 -10.91
N VAL A 34 -14.59 5.39 -9.94
CA VAL A 34 -15.00 4.72 -8.69
C VAL A 34 -15.95 5.55 -7.82
N ALA A 35 -16.21 6.81 -8.20
CA ALA A 35 -17.22 7.66 -7.57
C ALA A 35 -18.65 7.10 -7.72
N GLY A 36 -18.94 6.38 -8.82
CA GLY A 36 -20.22 5.74 -9.07
C GLY A 36 -20.47 4.46 -8.27
N LEU A 37 -19.41 3.89 -7.67
CA LEU A 37 -19.48 2.67 -6.84
C LEU A 37 -19.81 2.96 -5.37
N ARG A 38 -19.97 4.23 -5.00
CA ARG A 38 -20.58 4.59 -3.70
C ARG A 38 -22.05 4.20 -3.75
N GLY A 39 -22.36 3.00 -3.26
CA GLY A 39 -23.72 2.63 -2.90
C GLY A 39 -24.34 3.69 -1.97
N PRO A 40 -25.69 3.77 -1.89
CA PRO A 40 -26.45 4.91 -1.38
C PRO A 40 -26.27 5.25 0.12
N GLY A 41 -25.30 4.67 0.82
CA GLY A 41 -25.10 4.82 2.27
C GLY A 41 -23.90 5.66 2.71
N PHE A 42 -23.26 6.44 1.83
CA PHE A 42 -22.10 7.30 2.17
C PHE A 42 -22.41 8.81 2.14
N GLY A 43 -23.67 9.19 2.39
CA GLY A 43 -24.10 10.58 2.57
C GLY A 43 -25.00 10.74 3.80
N PRO A 44 -24.95 11.88 4.53
CA PRO A 44 -25.89 12.17 5.60
C PRO A 44 -27.25 12.50 4.97
N GLY A 45 -28.12 11.49 4.89
CA GLY A 45 -29.53 11.65 4.55
C GLY A 45 -29.95 10.97 3.26
N ALA A 46 -30.32 9.69 3.32
CA ALA A 46 -31.20 9.08 2.32
C ALA A 46 -32.03 7.97 2.98
N ARG A 47 -33.33 8.21 3.09
CA ARG A 47 -34.35 7.22 3.44
C ARG A 47 -34.71 6.42 2.18
N GLY A 48 -34.86 5.10 2.34
CA GLY A 48 -35.86 4.32 1.61
C GLY A 48 -35.40 3.57 0.36
N GLY A 49 -35.73 2.26 0.34
CA GLY A 49 -36.01 1.51 -0.89
C GLY A 49 -34.98 0.42 -1.26
N GLY A 50 -35.20 -0.81 -0.79
CA GLY A 50 -34.65 -2.00 -1.46
C GLY A 50 -35.25 -2.20 -2.86
N PRO A 51 -34.63 -3.01 -3.73
CA PRO A 51 -34.98 -4.43 -3.72
C PRO A 51 -33.87 -5.43 -4.13
N GLY A 52 -33.92 -6.61 -3.49
CA GLY A 52 -33.85 -7.92 -4.14
C GLY A 52 -32.54 -8.43 -4.75
N PHE A 53 -31.72 -9.14 -3.97
CA PHE A 53 -30.73 -10.08 -4.51
C PHE A 53 -31.23 -11.52 -4.35
N ARG A 54 -31.39 -12.24 -5.47
CA ARG A 54 -31.60 -13.71 -5.50
C ARG A 54 -30.25 -14.38 -5.77
N PRO A 55 -29.77 -15.32 -4.95
CA PRO A 55 -28.60 -16.12 -5.30
C PRO A 55 -29.04 -17.30 -6.20
N GLY A 56 -28.63 -17.27 -7.48
CA GLY A 56 -28.72 -18.40 -8.40
C GLY A 56 -27.45 -19.25 -8.30
N GLY A 57 -27.62 -20.54 -8.05
CA GLY A 57 -26.53 -21.51 -7.90
C GLY A 57 -25.98 -22.04 -9.22
N GLY A 58 -24.77 -22.60 -9.13
CA GLY A 58 -24.11 -23.33 -10.21
C GLY A 58 -22.98 -24.18 -9.65
N ARG A 59 -23.27 -25.46 -9.40
CA ARG A 59 -22.27 -26.50 -9.08
C ARG A 59 -21.42 -26.77 -10.31
N GLY A 60 -20.14 -27.03 -10.09
CA GLY A 60 -19.23 -27.62 -11.06
C GLY A 60 -18.19 -28.45 -10.31
N ASP A 61 -18.52 -29.71 -10.04
CA ASP A 61 -17.58 -30.74 -9.60
C ASP A 61 -16.68 -31.16 -10.77
N GLY A 62 -15.37 -31.25 -10.54
CA GLY A 62 -14.41 -31.81 -11.49
C GLY A 62 -12.96 -31.73 -10.99
N PRO A 63 -12.24 -32.85 -10.82
CA PRO A 63 -10.93 -32.89 -10.16
C PRO A 63 -9.80 -32.63 -11.16
N GLY A 64 -9.10 -31.51 -11.01
CA GLY A 64 -7.91 -31.16 -11.79
C GLY A 64 -6.77 -30.76 -10.87
N GLY A 65 -5.81 -31.67 -10.66
CA GLY A 65 -4.59 -31.37 -9.93
C GLY A 65 -3.75 -30.33 -10.67
N PHE A 66 -3.29 -29.32 -9.93
CA PHE A 66 -2.18 -28.49 -10.37
C PHE A 66 -1.09 -28.50 -9.29
N THR A 67 -0.11 -29.34 -9.58
CA THR A 67 1.32 -29.20 -9.30
C THR A 67 1.77 -27.91 -8.61
N ARG A 68 2.56 -28.08 -7.55
CA ARG A 68 3.42 -27.05 -6.94
C ARG A 68 4.29 -26.38 -8.02
N GLY A 69 3.95 -25.15 -8.36
CA GLY A 69 4.82 -24.25 -9.09
C GLY A 69 5.66 -23.43 -8.11
N ARG A 70 6.95 -23.75 -8.01
CA ARG A 70 8.00 -22.83 -7.55
C ARG A 70 7.95 -21.60 -8.47
N GLY A 71 7.26 -20.55 -8.04
CA GLY A 71 7.18 -19.27 -8.74
C GLY A 71 7.96 -18.22 -7.97
N ARG A 72 9.10 -17.84 -8.54
CA ARG A 72 9.91 -16.65 -8.26
C ARG A 72 9.06 -15.50 -7.68
N GLY A 73 9.53 -14.92 -6.58
CA GLY A 73 8.89 -13.83 -5.82
C GLY A 73 8.10 -12.86 -6.68
N GLY A 74 6.84 -12.69 -6.31
CA GLY A 74 5.83 -11.99 -7.10
C GLY A 74 6.23 -10.58 -7.44
N ARG A 75 6.74 -10.40 -8.67
CA ARG A 75 6.61 -9.15 -9.41
C ARG A 75 5.13 -8.88 -9.62
N GLY A 76 4.52 -8.18 -8.67
CA GLY A 76 3.26 -7.46 -8.88
C GLY A 76 3.47 -6.21 -9.72
N MET A 77 4.33 -6.30 -10.75
CA MET A 77 4.81 -5.18 -11.54
C MET A 77 3.80 -4.88 -12.63
N HIS A 78 3.34 -3.65 -12.65
CA HIS A 78 2.86 -3.02 -13.86
C HIS A 78 3.95 -3.21 -14.92
N PRO A 79 3.69 -3.91 -16.04
CA PRO A 79 4.74 -4.36 -16.97
C PRO A 79 5.54 -3.19 -17.59
N ASP A 80 4.98 -1.98 -17.54
CA ASP A 80 5.55 -0.77 -18.14
C ASP A 80 6.03 0.28 -17.11
N ALA A 81 6.16 -0.08 -15.82
CA ALA A 81 6.68 0.86 -14.83
C ALA A 81 8.21 0.98 -14.94
N GLU A 82 8.71 2.21 -15.02
CA GLU A 82 10.14 2.48 -15.12
C GLU A 82 10.79 2.51 -13.73
N PRO A 83 12.06 2.07 -13.61
CA PRO A 83 12.81 2.20 -12.37
C PRO A 83 13.03 3.67 -12.01
N TRP A 84 13.30 3.92 -10.74
CA TRP A 84 13.68 5.25 -10.25
C TRP A 84 15.12 5.59 -10.67
N THR A 85 15.34 6.85 -11.00
CA THR A 85 16.63 7.40 -11.41
C THR A 85 16.94 8.68 -10.64
N GLY A 86 18.20 9.11 -10.63
CA GLY A 86 18.62 10.37 -10.02
C GLY A 86 17.92 11.62 -10.55
N ALA A 87 17.24 11.54 -11.70
CA ALA A 87 16.48 12.65 -12.28
C ALA A 87 15.10 12.85 -11.62
N ASP A 88 14.56 11.83 -10.96
CA ASP A 88 13.16 11.77 -10.50
C ASP A 88 12.93 12.47 -9.15
N THR A 89 13.67 13.54 -8.89
CA THR A 89 13.67 14.25 -7.59
C THR A 89 12.35 14.95 -7.32
N GLU A 90 11.70 15.51 -8.35
CA GLU A 90 10.39 16.16 -8.23
C GLU A 90 9.29 15.13 -7.98
N GLU A 91 9.31 14.00 -8.67
CA GLU A 91 8.39 12.88 -8.51
C GLU A 91 8.53 12.24 -7.12
N ALA A 92 9.76 12.08 -6.63
CA ALA A 92 10.04 11.56 -5.29
C ALA A 92 9.49 12.51 -4.22
N ALA A 93 9.72 13.81 -4.36
CA ALA A 93 9.17 14.83 -3.47
C ALA A 93 7.64 14.86 -3.50
N TRP A 94 7.04 14.73 -4.68
CA TRP A 94 5.59 14.64 -4.83
C TRP A 94 5.02 13.40 -4.13
N LEU A 95 5.63 12.23 -4.34
CA LEU A 95 5.21 10.97 -3.71
C LEU A 95 5.23 11.11 -2.19
N LEU A 96 6.36 11.58 -1.66
CA LEU A 96 6.56 11.84 -0.25
C LEU A 96 5.51 12.79 0.36
N GLY A 97 5.13 13.83 -0.38
CA GLY A 97 4.08 14.76 0.03
C GLY A 97 2.66 14.17 0.06
N LYS A 98 2.44 13.00 -0.56
CA LYS A 98 1.16 12.28 -0.54
C LYS A 98 1.09 11.20 0.54
N LEU A 99 2.21 10.84 1.16
CA LEU A 99 2.26 9.73 2.11
C LEU A 99 1.58 10.10 3.43
N ALA A 100 0.75 9.20 3.94
CA ALA A 100 0.28 9.26 5.32
C ALA A 100 1.44 9.07 6.31
N PRO A 101 1.34 9.55 7.56
CA PRO A 101 2.46 9.50 8.51
C PRO A 101 3.11 8.11 8.70
N PRO A 102 2.37 6.99 8.81
CA PRO A 102 2.99 5.67 8.92
C PRO A 102 3.74 5.24 7.64
N ALA A 103 3.24 5.61 6.46
CA ALA A 103 3.93 5.35 5.20
C ALA A 103 5.18 6.22 5.07
N ARG A 104 5.10 7.47 5.50
CA ARG A 104 6.24 8.38 5.51
C ARG A 104 7.35 7.86 6.43
N ALA A 105 7.00 7.44 7.64
CA ALA A 105 7.96 6.88 8.60
C ALA A 105 8.61 5.58 8.07
N LEU A 106 7.87 4.74 7.34
CA LEU A 106 8.44 3.59 6.65
C LEU A 106 9.47 4.00 5.59
N PHE A 107 9.14 5.00 4.76
CA PHE A 107 10.07 5.52 3.76
C PHE A 107 11.32 6.12 4.41
N ASP A 108 11.16 6.93 5.45
CA ASP A 108 12.29 7.53 6.17
C ASP A 108 13.18 6.46 6.83
N LEU A 109 12.58 5.39 7.37
CA LEU A 109 13.32 4.26 7.94
C LEU A 109 14.20 3.57 6.89
N LEU A 110 13.63 3.25 5.73
CA LEU A 110 14.34 2.51 4.68
C LEU A 110 15.36 3.39 3.95
N ALA A 111 15.02 4.67 3.71
CA ALA A 111 15.92 5.63 3.09
C ALA A 111 17.09 6.02 4.01
N GLY A 112 16.87 6.02 5.33
CA GLY A 112 17.92 6.27 6.33
C GLY A 112 18.91 5.11 6.52
N ALA A 113 18.58 3.92 6.02
CA ALA A 113 19.41 2.72 6.08
C ALA A 113 19.46 2.02 4.71
N PRO A 114 20.05 2.67 3.68
CA PRO A 114 20.04 2.17 2.31
C PRO A 114 20.67 0.78 2.20
N GLY A 115 19.99 -0.13 1.51
CA GLY A 115 20.40 -1.53 1.34
C GLY A 115 20.23 -2.43 2.57
N GLU A 116 19.91 -1.87 3.75
CA GLU A 116 19.60 -2.68 4.94
C GLU A 116 18.23 -3.33 4.77
N ARG A 117 18.15 -4.61 5.15
CA ARG A 117 16.93 -5.42 5.07
C ARG A 117 16.24 -5.45 6.43
N PHE A 118 14.96 -5.09 6.44
CA PHE A 118 14.13 -5.15 7.64
C PHE A 118 13.00 -6.15 7.45
N SER A 119 12.79 -7.03 8.43
CA SER A 119 11.62 -7.91 8.39
C SER A 119 10.34 -7.10 8.60
N GLY A 120 9.22 -7.59 8.07
CA GLY A 120 7.92 -6.96 8.31
C GLY A 120 7.56 -6.81 9.81
N ASN A 121 8.03 -7.73 10.66
CA ASN A 121 7.83 -7.64 12.11
C ASN A 121 8.71 -6.57 12.76
N ASP A 122 9.97 -6.43 12.32
CA ASP A 122 10.85 -5.37 12.83
C ASP A 122 10.33 -3.99 12.47
N ILE A 123 9.84 -3.83 11.24
CA ILE A 123 9.18 -2.60 10.79
C ILE A 123 7.96 -2.32 11.63
N ALA A 124 7.09 -3.32 11.83
CA ALA A 124 5.88 -3.15 12.62
C ALA A 124 6.20 -2.74 14.07
N ALA A 125 7.21 -3.36 14.69
CA ALA A 125 7.64 -3.00 16.04
C ALA A 125 8.18 -1.57 16.11
N ARG A 126 9.03 -1.16 15.16
CA ARG A 126 9.59 0.21 15.12
C ARG A 126 8.55 1.28 14.84
N LEU A 127 7.55 0.97 14.01
CA LEU A 127 6.48 1.90 13.65
C LEU A 127 5.26 1.82 14.58
N GLY A 128 5.28 0.96 15.60
CA GLY A 128 4.18 0.79 16.55
C GLY A 128 2.89 0.27 15.90
N LEU A 129 3.00 -0.65 14.94
CA LEU A 129 1.84 -1.19 14.23
C LEU A 129 1.26 -2.39 14.98
N ASP A 130 0.04 -2.24 15.51
CA ASP A 130 -0.66 -3.28 16.28
C ASP A 130 -0.93 -4.57 15.49
N LYS A 131 -0.92 -4.50 14.16
CA LYS A 131 -1.22 -5.62 13.25
C LYS A 131 0.03 -6.37 12.75
N GLY A 132 1.22 -6.08 13.31
CA GLY A 132 2.46 -6.75 12.92
C GLY A 132 2.80 -6.58 11.44
N ALA A 133 3.47 -7.57 10.84
CA ALA A 133 3.85 -7.57 9.42
C ALA A 133 2.67 -7.35 8.44
N HIS A 134 1.45 -7.77 8.78
CA HIS A 134 0.28 -7.52 7.94
C HIS A 134 -0.08 -6.02 7.87
N GLY A 135 0.23 -5.25 8.91
CA GLY A 135 0.09 -3.79 8.90
C GLY A 135 0.98 -3.12 7.86
N VAL A 136 2.20 -3.65 7.64
CA VAL A 136 3.16 -3.11 6.67
C VAL A 136 2.63 -3.20 5.23
N ALA A 137 2.03 -4.34 4.87
CA ALA A 137 1.41 -4.50 3.55
C ALA A 137 0.27 -3.50 3.31
N GLY A 138 -0.53 -3.20 4.35
CA GLY A 138 -1.59 -2.19 4.28
C GLY A 138 -1.06 -0.77 4.05
N ILE A 139 0.07 -0.42 4.67
CA ILE A 139 0.74 0.88 4.51
C ILE A 139 1.25 1.08 3.07
N LEU A 140 1.73 0.02 2.43
CA LEU A 140 2.31 0.07 1.08
C LEU A 140 1.28 0.15 -0.06
N ALA A 141 0.00 -0.12 0.20
CA ALA A 141 -1.04 -0.13 -0.83
C ALA A 141 -1.18 1.22 -1.57
N TRP A 142 -1.18 2.34 -0.84
CA TRP A 142 -1.28 3.69 -1.42
C TRP A 142 0.01 4.17 -2.11
N PRO A 143 1.21 4.03 -1.50
CA PRO A 143 2.48 4.26 -2.19
C PRO A 143 2.53 3.56 -3.55
N GLY A 144 2.19 2.27 -3.61
CA GLY A 144 2.16 1.53 -4.87
C GLY A 144 1.21 2.14 -5.90
N ARG A 145 0.06 2.68 -5.48
CA ARG A 145 -0.87 3.37 -6.38
C ARG A 145 -0.33 4.71 -6.87
N TYR A 146 0.39 5.45 -6.04
CA TYR A 146 1.01 6.71 -6.44
C TYR A 146 2.16 6.49 -7.42
N CYS A 147 3.00 5.47 -7.18
CA CYS A 147 4.06 5.09 -8.12
C CYS A 147 3.50 4.72 -9.50
N ARG A 148 2.38 3.98 -9.58
CA ARG A 148 1.69 3.71 -10.85
C ARG A 148 1.17 4.97 -11.56
N LYS A 149 0.85 6.04 -10.84
CA LYS A 149 0.45 7.32 -11.46
C LYS A 149 1.64 8.09 -12.05
N LEU A 150 2.83 7.81 -11.55
CA LEU A 150 4.09 8.37 -12.03
C LEU A 150 4.75 7.49 -13.09
N ASP A 151 4.11 6.37 -13.46
CA ASP A 151 4.71 5.30 -14.27
C ASP A 151 6.06 4.82 -13.71
N ARG A 152 6.16 4.77 -12.37
CA ARG A 152 7.34 4.30 -11.64
C ARG A 152 7.07 3.02 -10.86
N GLU A 153 8.13 2.24 -10.69
CA GLU A 153 8.14 1.10 -9.77
C GLU A 153 7.95 1.55 -8.31
N LEU A 154 7.60 0.63 -7.41
CA LEU A 154 7.60 0.94 -5.98
C LEU A 154 9.07 1.10 -5.52
N PRO A 155 9.46 2.22 -4.86
CA PRO A 155 10.82 2.42 -4.37
C PRO A 155 11.31 1.35 -3.37
N ILE A 156 10.37 0.66 -2.73
CA ILE A 156 10.63 -0.33 -1.71
C ILE A 156 10.61 -1.71 -2.36
N LEU A 157 11.74 -2.40 -2.24
CA LEU A 157 11.92 -3.77 -2.68
C LEU A 157 11.52 -4.75 -1.59
N THR A 158 11.10 -5.94 -2.02
CA THR A 158 10.69 -7.02 -1.13
C THR A 158 11.33 -8.33 -1.53
N ASP A 159 11.98 -9.02 -0.60
CA ASP A 159 12.51 -10.37 -0.78
C ASP A 159 11.83 -11.34 0.19
N GLY A 160 11.42 -12.50 -0.34
CA GLY A 160 10.88 -13.58 0.48
C GLY A 160 12.00 -14.34 1.20
N ARG A 161 11.76 -14.71 2.45
CA ARG A 161 12.67 -15.51 3.28
C ARG A 161 12.28 -16.98 3.29
N GLU A 162 13.23 -17.85 3.62
CA GLU A 162 13.01 -19.30 3.72
C GLU A 162 12.03 -19.67 4.85
N ASP A 163 11.93 -18.83 5.88
CA ASP A 163 11.01 -18.98 7.02
C ASP A 163 9.58 -18.49 6.72
N GLY A 164 9.32 -18.04 5.50
CA GLY A 164 8.03 -17.49 5.07
C GLY A 164 7.83 -16.01 5.41
N GLY A 165 8.84 -15.33 5.96
CA GLY A 165 8.84 -13.88 6.16
C GLY A 165 9.13 -13.10 4.87
N THR A 166 8.98 -11.78 4.94
CA THR A 166 9.35 -10.84 3.89
C THR A 166 10.29 -9.79 4.46
N ASP A 167 11.41 -9.58 3.80
CA ASP A 167 12.33 -8.48 4.04
C ASP A 167 12.01 -7.32 3.10
N TYR A 168 12.08 -6.11 3.64
CA TYR A 168 11.85 -4.87 2.93
C TYR A 168 13.13 -4.03 2.97
N TYR A 169 13.47 -3.41 1.84
CA TYR A 169 14.66 -2.58 1.70
C TYR A 169 14.48 -1.56 0.58
N MET A 170 15.40 -0.60 0.51
CA MET A 170 15.47 0.39 -0.55
C MET A 170 16.89 0.42 -1.10
N ASP A 171 17.05 0.39 -2.42
CA ASP A 171 18.37 0.48 -3.05
C ASP A 171 19.04 1.83 -2.72
N PRO A 172 20.37 1.88 -2.56
CA PRO A 172 21.05 3.13 -2.17
C PRO A 172 20.81 4.31 -3.11
N GLU A 173 20.75 4.08 -4.42
CA GLU A 173 20.49 5.13 -5.40
C GLU A 173 19.07 5.67 -5.30
N VAL A 174 18.10 4.80 -5.05
CA VAL A 174 16.69 5.18 -4.84
C VAL A 174 16.52 5.88 -3.51
N ALA A 175 17.17 5.37 -2.45
CA ALA A 175 17.14 5.96 -1.11
C ALA A 175 17.63 7.41 -1.09
N ALA A 176 18.61 7.76 -1.92
CA ALA A 176 19.10 9.14 -2.04
C ALA A 176 18.01 10.13 -2.48
N LEU A 177 17.00 9.69 -3.25
CA LEU A 177 15.86 10.52 -3.65
C LEU A 177 14.88 10.80 -2.50
N PHE A 178 14.84 9.89 -1.52
CA PHE A 178 13.89 9.94 -0.40
C PHE A 178 14.54 10.35 0.92
N ALA A 179 15.87 10.42 0.96
CA ALA A 179 16.62 10.87 2.11
C ALA A 179 16.18 12.30 2.49
N PRO A 180 16.05 12.60 3.80
CA PRO A 180 15.80 13.96 4.22
C PRO A 180 16.91 14.85 3.67
N VAL A 181 16.53 15.94 3.00
CA VAL A 181 17.47 17.01 2.66
C VAL A 181 17.95 17.58 3.99
N VAL A 182 19.09 17.10 4.47
CA VAL A 182 19.78 17.73 5.59
C VAL A 182 20.29 19.07 5.04
N PRO A 183 19.74 20.22 5.45
CA PRO A 183 20.33 21.48 5.05
C PRO A 183 21.79 21.49 5.53
N PRO A 184 22.74 22.00 4.71
CA PRO A 184 24.13 22.10 5.16
C PRO A 184 24.16 22.83 6.50
N PRO A 185 25.04 22.44 7.45
CA PRO A 185 25.13 23.13 8.72
C PRO A 185 25.32 24.62 8.43
N ALA A 186 24.46 25.46 9.01
CA ALA A 186 24.57 26.90 8.86
C ALA A 186 26.02 27.28 9.17
N ALA A 187 26.69 27.91 8.20
CA ALA A 187 28.06 28.35 8.38
C ALA A 187 28.13 29.15 9.67
N ALA A 188 28.96 28.70 10.61
CA ALA A 188 29.24 29.46 11.81
C ALA A 188 30.06 30.68 11.38
N ASP A 189 29.42 31.85 11.35
CA ASP A 189 30.08 33.16 11.33
C ASP A 189 30.74 33.46 12.68
#